data_AF-A0A7D7ZQN2-F1
#
_entry.id   AF-A0A7D7ZQN2-F1
#
_cell.length_a   1.000
_cell.length_b   1.000
_cell.length_c   1.000
_cell.angle_alpha   90.00
_cell.angle_beta   90.00
_cell.angle_gamma   90.00
#
_symmetry.space_group_name_H-M   'P 1'
#
loop_
_entity.id
_entity.type
_entity.pdbx_description
1 polymer ?
#
loop_
_entity_poly.entity_id
_entity_poly.type
_entity_poly.pdbx_seq_one_letter_code
_entity_poly.pdbx_strand_id
1 'polypeptide(L)'
;MGKLTIINALGVDMKLIEGSPYNFNSINIPAESSIVAEVNSDFDKFILELEAPDGARYKYNLNKDHWYDGDGDNHYPNSSSKVNIILRGDRGSYIETNYNYGPNDNSTMCKYSSDSKALDK
;
A
#
# COMPACT_ATOMS: atom_id res chain seq x y z
N MET A 1 -3.85 15.66 -7.60
CA MET A 1 -3.81 14.21 -7.84
C MET A 1 -3.51 13.53 -6.52
N GLY A 2 -4.25 12.48 -6.20
CA GLY A 2 -4.05 11.74 -4.97
C GLY A 2 -2.80 10.88 -5.03
N LYS A 3 -2.52 10.19 -3.93
CA LYS A 3 -1.29 9.39 -3.78
C LYS A 3 -1.61 8.06 -3.12
N LEU A 4 -1.03 7.00 -3.68
CA LEU A 4 -0.90 5.70 -3.05
C LEU A 4 0.58 5.45 -2.78
N THR A 5 0.94 5.23 -1.52
CA THR A 5 2.31 4.97 -1.09
C THR A 5 2.44 3.56 -0.55
N ILE A 6 3.50 2.85 -0.93
CA ILE A 6 3.95 1.63 -0.24
C ILE A 6 5.16 2.01 0.61
N ILE A 7 5.05 1.85 1.92
CA ILE A 7 6.10 2.14 2.91
C ILE A 7 6.69 0.81 3.37
N ASN A 8 8.00 0.64 3.20
CA ASN A 8 8.70 -0.55 3.63
C ASN A 8 9.32 -0.35 5.02
N ALA A 9 8.72 -0.95 6.05
CA ALA A 9 9.24 -0.95 7.42
C ALA A 9 9.79 -2.32 7.86
N LEU A 10 10.12 -3.21 6.92
CA LEU A 10 10.59 -4.58 7.21
C LEU A 10 12.08 -4.69 7.55
N GLY A 11 12.86 -3.60 7.39
CA GLY A 11 14.31 -3.62 7.60
C GLY A 11 15.11 -4.34 6.50
N VAL A 12 14.46 -4.76 5.42
CA VAL A 12 15.09 -5.38 4.24
C VAL A 12 14.59 -4.72 2.97
N ASP A 13 15.39 -4.76 1.90
CA ASP A 13 14.97 -4.23 0.60
C ASP A 13 13.91 -5.12 -0.04
N MET A 14 12.85 -4.50 -0.57
CA MET A 14 11.79 -5.20 -1.28
C MET A 14 11.75 -4.73 -2.74
N LYS A 15 11.24 -5.59 -3.62
CA LYS A 15 11.04 -5.25 -5.03
C LYS A 15 9.58 -5.35 -5.41
N LEU A 16 9.02 -4.30 -6.00
CA LEU A 16 7.72 -4.29 -6.63
C LEU A 16 7.75 -5.12 -7.91
N ILE A 17 6.93 -6.16 -7.96
CA ILE A 17 6.69 -6.98 -9.15
C ILE A 17 5.41 -6.51 -9.85
N GLU A 18 4.36 -6.20 -9.09
CA GLU A 18 3.09 -5.71 -9.61
C GLU A 18 2.49 -4.67 -8.66
N GLY A 19 1.96 -3.57 -9.21
CA GLY A 19 1.27 -2.50 -8.49
C GLY A 19 0.03 -2.00 -9.21
N SER A 20 -0.70 -2.89 -9.88
CA SER A 20 -1.76 -2.56 -10.84
C SER A 20 -3.06 -2.08 -10.17
N PRO A 21 -3.78 -1.08 -10.71
CA PRO A 21 -3.55 -0.40 -11.99
C PRO A 21 -2.61 0.82 -11.92
N TYR A 22 -1.93 1.02 -10.80
CA TYR A 22 -1.16 2.24 -10.55
C TYR A 22 0.29 2.12 -11.06
N ASN A 23 0.84 3.26 -11.50
CA ASN A 23 2.23 3.35 -11.92
C ASN A 23 3.06 3.96 -10.80
N PHE A 24 3.82 3.11 -10.10
CA PHE A 24 4.74 3.55 -9.05
C PHE A 24 6.01 4.17 -9.65
N ASN A 25 6.55 5.17 -8.97
CA ASN A 25 7.76 5.89 -9.38
C ASN A 25 9.05 5.06 -9.33
N SER A 26 9.03 3.89 -8.70
CA SER A 26 10.16 2.97 -8.60
C SER A 26 9.65 1.54 -8.40
N ILE A 27 10.46 0.56 -8.82
CA ILE A 27 10.26 -0.85 -8.51
C ILE A 27 11.11 -1.34 -7.34
N ASN A 28 12.13 -0.60 -6.93
CA ASN A 28 12.93 -0.94 -5.76
C ASN A 28 12.39 -0.15 -4.56
N ILE A 29 12.18 -0.84 -3.45
CA ILE A 29 11.71 -0.26 -2.19
C ILE A 29 12.76 -0.56 -1.12
N PRO A 30 13.83 0.26 -1.00
CA PRO A 30 14.81 0.11 0.06
C PRO A 30 14.20 0.00 1.45
N ALA A 31 14.89 -0.65 2.38
CA ALA A 31 14.52 -0.66 3.78
C ALA A 31 14.27 0.78 4.30
N GLU A 32 13.20 0.95 5.08
CA GLU A 32 12.81 2.24 5.70
C GLU A 32 12.49 3.36 4.69
N SER A 33 12.17 2.99 3.44
CA SER A 33 11.81 3.93 2.38
C SER A 33 10.39 3.68 1.85
N SER A 34 10.01 4.44 0.83
CA SER A 34 8.70 4.30 0.20
C SER A 34 8.73 4.57 -1.29
N ILE A 35 7.80 3.94 -2.00
CA ILE A 35 7.47 4.25 -3.39
C ILE A 35 6.07 4.83 -3.47
N VAL A 36 5.83 5.67 -4.48
CA VAL A 36 4.58 6.43 -4.60
C VAL A 36 4.05 6.29 -6.03
N ALA A 37 2.74 6.09 -6.13
CA ALA A 37 1.99 6.24 -7.38
C ALA A 37 1.02 7.42 -7.26
N GLU A 38 0.85 8.15 -8.37
CA GLU A 38 -0.19 9.17 -8.47
C GLU A 38 -1.54 8.52 -8.80
N VAL A 39 -2.61 9.04 -8.20
CA VAL A 39 -3.98 8.54 -8.36
C VAL A 39 -4.86 9.63 -8.96
N ASN A 40 -5.53 9.31 -10.06
CA ASN A 40 -6.42 10.22 -10.79
C ASN A 40 -7.80 9.61 -11.10
N SER A 41 -8.03 8.35 -10.73
CA SER A 41 -9.32 7.66 -10.88
C SER A 41 -9.82 7.20 -9.51
N ASP A 42 -11.12 6.93 -9.44
CA ASP A 42 -11.70 6.27 -8.28
C ASP A 42 -11.18 4.83 -8.16
N PHE A 43 -11.09 4.35 -6.92
CA PHE A 43 -10.69 2.99 -6.63
C PHE A 43 -11.73 1.99 -7.15
N ASP A 44 -11.24 0.90 -7.74
CA ASP A 44 -12.03 -0.28 -8.13
C ASP A 44 -11.35 -1.53 -7.59
N LYS A 45 -10.05 -1.68 -7.92
CA LYS A 45 -9.20 -2.78 -7.49
C LYS A 45 -7.75 -2.36 -7.32
N PHE A 46 -6.98 -3.16 -6.60
CA PHE A 46 -5.53 -3.05 -6.50
C PHE A 46 -4.86 -4.41 -6.32
N ILE A 47 -3.86 -4.67 -7.15
CA ILE A 47 -3.01 -5.85 -7.07
C ILE A 47 -1.62 -5.37 -6.66
N LEU A 48 -1.10 -5.91 -5.56
CA LEU A 48 0.26 -5.70 -5.11
C LEU A 48 0.96 -7.06 -5.11
N GLU A 49 2.10 -7.14 -5.78
CA GLU A 49 3.03 -8.26 -5.69
C GLU A 49 4.43 -7.72 -5.39
N LEU A 50 5.05 -8.24 -4.33
CA LEU A 50 6.39 -7.88 -3.89
C LEU A 50 7.29 -9.11 -3.87
N GLU A 51 8.59 -8.92 -4.08
CA GLU A 51 9.62 -9.94 -3.96
C GLU A 51 10.63 -9.52 -2.88
N ALA A 52 10.91 -10.44 -1.94
CA ALA A 52 11.89 -10.29 -0.88
C ALA A 52 13.30 -10.71 -1.36
N PRO A 53 14.39 -10.38 -0.63
CA PRO A 53 15.76 -10.68 -1.05
C PRO A 53 16.06 -12.18 -1.25
N ASP A 54 15.33 -13.06 -0.58
CA ASP A 54 15.43 -14.52 -0.70
C ASP A 54 14.68 -15.07 -1.92
N GLY A 55 14.01 -14.21 -2.70
CA GLY A 55 13.19 -14.56 -3.85
C GLY A 55 11.75 -14.96 -3.49
N ALA A 56 11.35 -14.93 -2.22
CA ALA A 56 9.97 -15.12 -1.82
C ALA A 56 9.09 -14.01 -2.40
N ARG A 57 7.93 -14.38 -2.93
CA ARG A 57 6.94 -13.42 -3.44
C ARG A 57 5.78 -13.32 -2.50
N TYR A 58 5.17 -12.15 -2.43
CA TYR A 58 4.03 -11.88 -1.57
C TYR A 58 3.00 -11.09 -2.35
N LYS A 59 1.73 -11.49 -2.33
CA LYS A 59 0.68 -10.93 -3.17
C LYS A 59 -0.65 -10.75 -2.43
N TYR A 60 -1.40 -9.73 -2.83
CA TYR A 60 -2.85 -9.72 -2.68
C TYR A 60 -3.55 -9.17 -3.93
N ASN A 61 -4.87 -9.30 -3.97
CA ASN A 61 -5.74 -8.67 -4.94
C ASN A 61 -6.97 -8.15 -4.19
N LEU A 62 -7.04 -6.83 -4.01
CA LEU A 62 -8.07 -6.17 -3.23
C LEU A 62 -9.06 -5.46 -4.16
N ASN A 63 -10.33 -5.49 -3.77
CA ASN A 63 -11.40 -4.64 -4.31
C ASN A 63 -12.02 -3.85 -3.15
N LYS A 64 -13.10 -3.10 -3.40
CA LYS A 64 -13.77 -2.32 -2.33
C LYS A 64 -14.22 -3.18 -1.14
N ASP A 65 -14.77 -4.35 -1.40
CA ASP A 65 -15.32 -5.24 -0.36
C ASP A 65 -14.23 -5.85 0.52
N HIS A 66 -13.00 -5.95 0.01
CA HIS A 66 -11.85 -6.52 0.71
C HIS A 66 -10.77 -5.48 1.03
N TRP A 67 -11.07 -4.19 0.88
CA TRP A 67 -10.12 -3.14 1.22
C TRP A 67 -9.92 -3.06 2.75
N TYR A 68 -8.98 -2.22 3.19
CA TYR A 68 -8.80 -1.94 4.62
C TYR A 68 -10.02 -1.20 5.16
N ASP A 69 -10.40 -1.51 6.40
CA ASP A 69 -11.48 -0.78 7.08
C ASP A 69 -11.18 0.72 7.15
N GLY A 70 -12.20 1.55 6.97
CA GLY A 70 -12.07 2.99 7.05
C GLY A 70 -13.40 3.72 6.91
N ASP A 71 -13.35 5.04 7.07
CA ASP A 71 -14.50 5.93 6.96
C ASP A 71 -14.28 7.03 5.91
N GLY A 72 -15.36 7.39 5.21
CA GLY A 72 -15.38 8.45 4.19
C GLY A 72 -14.58 8.13 2.91
N ASP A 73 -14.76 8.91 1.86
CA ASP A 73 -14.27 8.53 0.52
C ASP A 73 -12.74 8.44 0.41
N ASN A 74 -12.02 9.19 1.24
CA ASN A 74 -10.56 9.23 1.24
C ASN A 74 -9.89 7.99 1.83
N HIS A 75 -10.66 7.02 2.38
CA HIS A 75 -10.09 5.74 2.78
C HIS A 75 -9.83 4.81 1.60
N TYR A 76 -10.32 5.12 0.40
CA TYR A 76 -9.90 4.48 -0.83
C TYR A 76 -8.92 5.39 -1.62
N PRO A 77 -8.01 4.82 -2.43
CA PRO A 77 -7.26 5.61 -3.40
C PRO A 77 -8.19 6.36 -4.36
N ASN A 78 -8.13 7.69 -4.38
CA ASN A 78 -8.84 8.54 -5.30
C ASN A 78 -8.04 9.83 -5.59
N SER A 79 -8.54 10.69 -6.49
CA SER A 79 -7.83 11.92 -6.91
C SER A 79 -7.58 12.97 -5.81
N SER A 80 -8.27 12.82 -4.67
CA SER A 80 -8.21 13.69 -3.50
C SER A 80 -7.69 13.00 -2.23
N SER A 81 -7.25 11.74 -2.30
CA SER A 81 -6.75 10.99 -1.13
C SER A 81 -5.23 10.95 -1.07
N LYS A 82 -4.66 10.89 0.12
CA LYS A 82 -3.33 10.35 0.38
C LYS A 82 -3.49 9.07 1.20
N VAL A 83 -3.03 7.95 0.68
CA VAL A 83 -3.17 6.65 1.33
C VAL A 83 -1.83 5.93 1.37
N ASN A 84 -1.57 5.24 2.47
CA ASN A 84 -0.29 4.58 2.70
C ASN A 84 -0.52 3.15 3.19
N ILE A 85 0.08 2.20 2.49
CA ILE A 85 0.17 0.79 2.87
C ILE A 85 1.56 0.58 3.47
N ILE A 86 1.61 0.09 4.70
CA ILE A 86 2.84 -0.01 5.49
C ILE A 86 3.15 -1.49 5.71
N LEU A 87 4.26 -1.96 5.17
CA LEU A 87 4.76 -3.32 5.40
C LEU A 87 5.40 -3.38 6.79
N ARG A 88 4.76 -4.03 7.78
CA ARG A 88 5.14 -3.93 9.20
C ARG A 88 5.84 -5.16 9.77
N GLY A 89 5.67 -6.34 9.19
CA GLY A 89 6.36 -7.52 9.67
C GLY A 89 6.25 -8.70 8.72
N ASP A 90 7.37 -9.40 8.53
CA ASP A 90 7.38 -10.72 7.92
C ASP A 90 6.99 -11.76 8.98
N ARG A 91 5.91 -12.50 8.73
CA ARG A 91 5.38 -13.56 9.60
C ARG A 91 5.76 -14.95 9.10
N GLY A 92 6.63 -15.04 8.09
CA GLY A 92 7.11 -16.27 7.46
C GLY A 92 6.21 -16.78 6.34
N SER A 93 4.89 -16.77 6.54
CA SER A 93 3.89 -17.15 5.54
C SER A 93 3.20 -15.96 4.85
N TYR A 94 3.35 -14.76 5.39
CA TYR A 94 2.80 -13.53 4.82
C TYR A 94 3.55 -12.30 5.37
N ILE A 95 3.42 -11.17 4.68
CA ILE A 95 3.79 -9.86 5.21
C ILE A 95 2.54 -9.19 5.77
N GLU A 96 2.57 -8.78 7.03
CA GLU A 96 1.50 -8.00 7.64
C GLU A 96 1.57 -6.53 7.17
N THR A 97 0.42 -6.01 6.73
CA THR A 97 0.30 -4.63 6.27
C THR A 97 -0.68 -3.82 7.14
N ASN A 98 -0.26 -2.61 7.49
CA ASN A 98 -1.14 -1.60 8.06
C ASN A 98 -1.51 -0.55 7.01
N TYR A 99 -2.58 0.17 7.29
CA TYR A 99 -3.09 1.20 6.40
C TYR A 99 -3.37 2.50 7.13
N ASN A 100 -2.99 3.62 6.52
CA ASN A 100 -3.47 4.93 6.95
C ASN A 100 -3.86 5.78 5.73
N TYR A 101 -4.80 6.70 5.94
CA TYR A 101 -5.42 7.45 4.87
C TYR A 101 -5.86 8.84 5.33
N GLY A 102 -6.01 9.75 4.39
CA GLY A 102 -6.55 11.08 4.63
C GLY A 102 -6.76 11.86 3.34
N PRO A 103 -7.28 13.08 3.42
CA PRO A 103 -7.31 13.97 2.27
C PRO A 103 -5.88 14.31 1.83
N ASN A 104 -5.71 14.53 0.54
CA ASN A 104 -4.46 14.90 -0.12
C ASN A 104 -4.14 16.38 0.11
N ASP A 105 -3.95 16.73 1.37
CA ASP A 105 -3.49 18.03 1.83
C ASP A 105 -2.36 17.84 2.86
N ASN A 106 -1.65 18.93 3.17
CA ASN A 106 -0.56 18.90 4.15
C ASN A 106 -1.03 19.18 5.59
N SER A 107 -2.28 19.58 5.80
CA SER A 107 -2.81 20.05 7.08
C SER A 107 -3.52 18.96 7.89
N THR A 108 -4.05 17.96 7.22
CA THR A 108 -4.88 16.91 7.83
C THR A 108 -4.02 15.70 8.12
N MET A 109 -4.04 15.26 9.37
CA MET A 109 -3.37 14.01 9.78
C MET A 109 -4.08 12.80 9.18
N CYS A 110 -3.31 11.80 8.73
CA CYS A 110 -3.90 10.53 8.31
C CYS A 110 -4.54 9.81 9.50
N LYS A 111 -5.71 9.21 9.27
CA LYS A 111 -6.31 8.23 10.17
C LYS A 111 -5.68 6.88 9.90
N TYR A 112 -5.37 6.12 10.95
CA TYR A 112 -5.00 4.72 10.82
C TYR A 112 -6.26 3.86 10.74
N SER A 113 -6.26 2.90 9.82
CA SER A 113 -7.23 1.81 9.85
C SER A 113 -7.02 0.98 11.12
N SER A 114 -8.12 0.48 11.67
CA SER A 114 -8.10 -0.54 12.72
C SER A 114 -7.79 -1.93 12.16
N ASP A 115 -7.87 -2.10 10.85
CA ASP A 115 -7.65 -3.35 10.14
C ASP A 115 -6.22 -3.47 9.61
N SER A 116 -5.78 -4.72 9.45
CA SER A 116 -4.52 -5.11 8.84
C SER A 116 -4.79 -6.16 7.79
N LYS A 117 -4.03 -6.19 6.69
CA LYS A 117 -4.13 -7.26 5.69
C LYS A 117 -2.87 -8.11 5.70
N ALA A 118 -3.04 -9.35 5.25
CA ALA A 118 -1.92 -10.21 4.91
C ALA A 118 -1.61 -10.04 3.42
N LEU A 119 -0.34 -9.83 3.10
CA LEU A 119 0.21 -10.00 1.77
C LEU A 119 0.79 -11.41 1.72
N ASP A 120 0.02 -12.35 1.18
CA ASP A 120 0.26 -13.79 1.29
C ASP A 120 1.40 -14.25 0.38
N LYS A 121 2.20 -15.23 0.84
CA LYS A 121 3.36 -15.78 0.14
C LYS A 121 2.99 -16.70 -1.04
#